data_AF-A0A7S2DVH6-F1
#
_entry.id   AF-A0A7S2DVH6-F1
#
_cell.length_a   1.000
_cell.length_b   1.000
_cell.length_c   1.000
_cell.angle_alpha   90.00
_cell.angle_beta   90.00
_cell.angle_gamma   90.00
#
_symmetry.space_group_name_H-M   'P 1'
#
loop_
_entity.id
_entity.type
_entity.pdbx_description
1 polymer ?
#
loop_
_entity_poly.entity_id
_entity_poly.type
_entity_poly.pdbx_seq_one_letter_code
_entity_poly.pdbx_strand_id
1 'polypeptide(L)'
;VEWGDGARRLSTDDLVMQGYDTPNPSDLSWVVGFAAVCMTFMAWGIGANDVANSFATAFGAKCLTARQACCIAGVCELVGCILLGGHVSDTIRKGMMSVDLYHGEAGRVLVMAGMTSVLLAAASWLLVASKYGLPVSTTHSAVGGVIAFAVASKGYNSVNWSKVLFIVSSWFVSPIMSGVVAFITYTITKRCVLMHEDSLSRAKVALPVMVFIMALTVSLFTIYKGAKGIGLDKIPPLVAILSAFGISALLGAISYPLMLRHARSLEAQAEEETGPANEAGE
;
A
#
# COMPACT_ATOMS: atom_id res chain seq x y z
N VAL A 1 -25.55 19.81 16.30
CA VAL A 1 -24.37 20.66 16.53
C VAL A 1 -24.32 21.67 15.41
N GLU A 2 -24.94 22.84 15.63
CA GLU A 2 -24.80 23.98 14.73
C GLU A 2 -23.36 24.49 14.87
N TRP A 3 -22.58 24.33 13.81
CA TRP A 3 -21.25 24.95 13.74
C TRP A 3 -21.46 26.44 13.49
N GLY A 4 -21.12 27.26 14.48
CA GLY A 4 -21.28 28.71 14.40
C GLY A 4 -20.61 29.33 13.18
N ASP A 5 -21.32 30.26 12.54
CA ASP A 5 -20.97 31.01 11.32
C ASP A 5 -19.76 31.97 11.45
N GLY A 6 -18.81 31.70 12.36
CA GLY A 6 -17.65 32.54 12.63
C GLY A 6 -16.42 32.27 11.75
N ALA A 7 -16.35 31.10 11.09
CA ALA A 7 -15.29 30.82 10.13
C ALA A 7 -15.69 31.44 8.79
N ARG A 8 -15.07 32.57 8.43
CA ARG A 8 -15.24 33.23 7.13
C ARG A 8 -15.02 32.19 6.02
N ARG A 9 -16.10 31.70 5.43
CA ARG A 9 -16.08 30.72 4.34
C ARG A 9 -15.43 31.45 3.17
N LEU A 10 -14.25 31.03 2.74
CA LEU A 10 -13.68 31.52 1.48
C LEU A 10 -14.43 30.81 0.36
N SER A 11 -15.63 31.29 0.04
CA SER A 11 -16.28 30.83 -1.17
C SER A 11 -15.52 31.37 -2.37
N THR A 12 -15.57 30.65 -3.48
CA THR A 12 -14.98 31.12 -4.73
C THR A 12 -15.61 32.42 -5.19
N ASP A 13 -16.87 32.65 -4.80
CA ASP A 13 -17.59 33.89 -5.00
C ASP A 13 -17.00 35.02 -4.13
N ASP A 14 -16.49 34.77 -2.92
CA ASP A 14 -15.83 35.80 -2.10
C ASP A 14 -14.50 36.28 -2.69
N LEU A 15 -13.75 35.40 -3.36
CA LEU A 15 -12.51 35.77 -4.04
C LEU A 15 -12.77 36.57 -5.33
N VAL A 16 -13.81 36.20 -6.08
CA VAL A 16 -14.25 36.92 -7.29
C VAL A 16 -14.95 38.25 -6.93
N MET A 17 -15.77 38.28 -5.87
CA MET A 17 -16.45 39.47 -5.37
C MET A 17 -15.49 40.48 -4.72
N GLN A 18 -14.33 40.05 -4.24
CA GLN A 18 -13.27 40.93 -3.74
C GLN A 18 -12.37 41.53 -4.84
N GLY A 19 -12.68 41.29 -6.13
CA GLY A 19 -11.92 41.86 -7.24
C GLY A 19 -10.54 41.26 -7.44
N TYR A 20 -10.27 40.08 -6.88
CA TYR A 20 -9.07 39.31 -7.22
C TYR A 20 -9.35 38.54 -8.51
N ASP A 21 -8.71 38.96 -9.60
CA ASP A 21 -8.60 38.14 -10.80
C ASP A 21 -8.03 36.79 -10.40
N THR A 22 -8.72 35.70 -10.76
CA THR A 22 -8.18 34.36 -10.55
C THR A 22 -6.85 34.29 -11.28
N PRO A 23 -5.73 33.96 -10.60
CA PRO A 23 -4.44 33.94 -11.24
C PRO A 23 -4.49 33.04 -12.47
N ASN A 24 -3.91 33.52 -13.57
CA ASN A 24 -3.87 32.77 -14.81
C ASN A 24 -3.15 31.42 -14.54
N PRO A 25 -3.66 30.27 -15.00
CA PRO A 25 -3.06 28.97 -14.70
C PRO A 25 -1.56 28.86 -15.07
N SER A 26 -1.11 29.65 -16.06
CA SER A 26 0.31 29.78 -16.43
C SER A 26 1.18 30.33 -15.31
N ASP A 27 0.64 31.27 -14.52
CA ASP A 27 1.34 31.97 -13.44
C ASP A 27 1.41 31.12 -12.17
N LEU A 28 0.63 30.02 -12.14
CA LEU A 28 0.56 29.07 -11.04
C LEU A 28 1.42 27.81 -11.25
N SER A 29 2.29 27.82 -12.26
CA SER A 29 3.25 26.73 -12.53
C SER A 29 4.16 26.42 -11.33
N TRP A 30 4.48 27.41 -10.50
CA TRP A 30 5.25 27.22 -9.26
C TRP A 30 4.52 26.31 -8.25
N VAL A 31 3.18 26.31 -8.22
CA VAL A 31 2.40 25.42 -7.33
C VAL A 31 2.60 23.97 -7.74
N VAL A 32 2.67 23.69 -9.06
CA VAL A 32 2.97 22.35 -9.56
C VAL A 32 4.39 21.93 -9.17
N GLY A 33 5.36 22.84 -9.30
CA GLY A 33 6.74 22.59 -8.84
C GLY A 33 6.81 22.31 -7.33
N PHE A 34 6.12 23.11 -6.52
CA PHE A 34 6.04 22.92 -5.08
C PHE A 34 5.31 21.62 -4.70
N ALA A 35 4.23 21.28 -5.41
CA ALA A 35 3.51 20.03 -5.23
C ALA A 35 4.39 18.82 -5.56
N ALA A 36 5.25 18.90 -6.57
CA ALA A 36 6.21 17.84 -6.89
C ALA A 36 7.23 17.61 -5.76
N VAL A 37 7.70 18.70 -5.13
CA VAL A 37 8.56 18.62 -3.94
C VAL A 37 7.80 17.97 -2.78
N CYS A 38 6.58 18.42 -2.48
CA CYS A 38 5.73 17.83 -1.44
C CYS A 38 5.44 16.35 -1.68
N MET A 39 5.18 15.97 -2.94
CA MET A 39 4.94 14.60 -3.36
C MET A 39 6.18 13.72 -3.13
N THR A 40 7.38 14.26 -3.38
CA THR A 40 8.64 13.55 -3.11
C THR A 40 8.78 13.25 -1.62
N PHE A 41 8.52 14.24 -0.76
CA PHE A 41 8.54 14.05 0.70
C PHE A 41 7.45 13.11 1.18
N MET A 42 6.25 13.16 0.59
CA MET A 42 5.18 12.22 0.89
C MET A 42 5.57 10.78 0.50
N ALA A 43 6.11 10.58 -0.70
CA ALA A 43 6.55 9.27 -1.17
C ALA A 43 7.66 8.69 -0.29
N TRP A 44 8.61 9.53 0.13
CA TRP A 44 9.63 9.14 1.11
C TRP A 44 8.98 8.78 2.45
N GLY A 45 8.11 9.64 2.99
CA GLY A 45 7.41 9.39 4.25
C GLY A 45 6.61 8.08 4.24
N ILE A 46 5.93 7.76 3.14
CA ILE A 46 5.22 6.49 2.94
C ILE A 46 6.21 5.32 2.99
N GLY A 47 7.29 5.37 2.20
CA GLY A 47 8.29 4.29 2.20
C GLY A 47 8.95 4.08 3.56
N ALA A 48 9.24 5.16 4.29
CA ALA A 48 9.82 5.10 5.62
C ALA A 48 8.88 4.51 6.67
N ASN A 49 7.57 4.79 6.58
CA ASN A 49 6.57 4.26 7.50
C ASN A 49 6.21 2.81 7.17
N ASP A 50 5.97 2.52 5.89
CA ASP A 50 5.27 1.31 5.48
C ASP A 50 6.20 0.12 5.22
N VAL A 51 7.51 0.32 5.06
CA VAL A 51 8.47 -0.79 4.83
C VAL A 51 8.44 -1.83 5.97
N ALA A 52 8.19 -1.38 7.19
CA ALA A 52 8.09 -2.26 8.36
C ALA A 52 6.90 -3.23 8.24
N ASN A 53 5.80 -2.83 7.60
CA ASN A 53 4.60 -3.65 7.46
C ASN A 53 4.86 -4.94 6.67
N SER A 54 5.78 -4.88 5.70
CA SER A 54 6.11 -6.02 4.83
C SER A 54 7.31 -6.83 5.30
N PHE A 55 8.30 -6.18 5.94
CA PHE A 55 9.61 -6.81 6.23
C PHE A 55 9.93 -6.99 7.72
N ALA A 56 9.12 -6.48 8.67
CA ALA A 56 9.42 -6.60 10.09
C ALA A 56 9.53 -8.06 10.56
N THR A 57 8.72 -8.97 10.02
CA THR A 57 8.75 -10.40 10.36
C THR A 57 10.03 -11.08 9.85
N ALA A 58 10.41 -10.84 8.59
CA ALA A 58 11.62 -11.40 7.99
C ALA A 58 12.91 -10.85 8.64
N PHE A 59 12.92 -9.55 8.96
CA PHE A 59 14.01 -8.91 9.69
C PHE A 59 14.08 -9.41 11.14
N GLY A 60 12.95 -9.50 11.83
CA GLY A 60 12.87 -10.00 13.21
C GLY A 60 13.28 -11.48 13.35
N ALA A 61 13.00 -12.30 12.33
CA ALA A 61 13.47 -13.68 12.22
C ALA A 61 14.95 -13.80 11.83
N LYS A 62 15.65 -12.68 11.62
CA LYS A 62 17.05 -12.61 11.15
C LYS A 62 17.30 -13.29 9.80
N CYS A 63 16.24 -13.44 8.98
CA CYS A 63 16.37 -14.01 7.63
C CYS A 63 16.95 -13.00 6.63
N LEU A 64 16.78 -11.70 6.90
CA LEU A 64 17.27 -10.62 6.04
C LEU A 64 17.93 -9.53 6.90
N THR A 65 18.98 -8.92 6.35
CA THR A 65 19.53 -7.67 6.89
C THR A 65 18.63 -6.49 6.52
N ALA A 66 18.71 -5.40 7.30
CA ALA A 66 17.95 -4.19 7.02
C ALA A 66 18.22 -3.64 5.61
N ARG A 67 19.49 -3.69 5.15
CA ARG A 67 19.86 -3.25 3.81
C ARG A 67 19.20 -4.08 2.72
N GLN A 68 19.17 -5.41 2.87
CA GLN A 68 18.51 -6.30 1.92
C GLN A 68 16.99 -6.06 1.89
N ALA A 69 16.36 -5.94 3.06
CA ALA A 69 14.93 -5.64 3.16
C ALA A 69 14.57 -4.33 2.44
N CYS A 70 15.33 -3.25 2.65
CA CYS A 70 15.10 -1.97 1.99
C CYS A 70 15.29 -2.05 0.46
N CYS A 71 16.30 -2.77 -0.03
CA CYS A 71 16.51 -2.94 -1.47
C CYS A 71 15.36 -3.70 -2.14
N ILE A 72 14.91 -4.80 -1.52
CA ILE A 72 13.78 -5.59 -2.04
C ILE A 72 12.50 -4.76 -1.99
N ALA A 73 12.24 -4.09 -0.86
CA ALA A 73 11.09 -3.20 -0.70
C ALA A 73 11.05 -2.12 -1.79
N GLY A 74 12.17 -1.42 -2.05
CA GLY A 74 12.22 -0.36 -3.05
C GLY A 74 11.82 -0.84 -4.46
N VAL A 75 12.28 -2.03 -4.87
CA VAL A 75 11.92 -2.60 -6.18
C VAL A 75 10.46 -3.07 -6.18
N CYS A 76 10.03 -3.83 -5.18
CA CYS A 76 8.68 -4.38 -5.12
C CYS A 76 7.61 -3.30 -4.99
N GLU A 77 7.84 -2.27 -4.16
CA GLU A 77 6.93 -1.14 -3.99
C GLU A 77 6.83 -0.29 -5.27
N LEU A 78 7.94 -0.06 -5.96
CA LEU A 78 7.94 0.64 -7.25
C LEU A 78 7.10 -0.13 -8.29
N VAL A 79 7.33 -1.44 -8.41
CA VAL A 79 6.59 -2.31 -9.32
C VAL A 79 5.11 -2.33 -8.93
N GLY A 80 4.78 -2.47 -7.64
CA GLY A 80 3.42 -2.45 -7.13
C GLY A 80 2.70 -1.12 -7.40
N CYS A 81 3.38 0.01 -7.21
CA CYS A 81 2.85 1.33 -7.51
C CYS A 81 2.46 1.49 -8.99
N ILE A 82 3.34 1.06 -9.90
CA ILE A 82 3.08 1.10 -11.35
C ILE A 82 1.94 0.16 -11.73
N LEU A 83 1.92 -1.05 -11.16
CA LEU A 83 0.97 -2.08 -11.54
C LEU A 83 -0.41 -1.93 -10.89
N LEU A 84 -0.53 -1.39 -9.67
CA LEU A 84 -1.79 -1.40 -8.91
C LEU A 84 -2.20 -0.02 -8.35
N GLY A 85 -1.30 0.97 -8.32
CA GLY A 85 -1.52 2.24 -7.62
C GLY A 85 -2.65 3.11 -8.19
N GLY A 86 -2.99 2.95 -9.47
CA GLY A 86 -3.97 3.80 -10.16
C GLY A 86 -5.39 3.73 -9.59
N HIS A 87 -5.86 2.55 -9.16
CA HIS A 87 -7.23 2.37 -8.67
C HIS A 87 -7.49 3.03 -7.32
N VAL A 88 -6.52 2.97 -6.40
CA VAL A 88 -6.62 3.61 -5.09
C VAL A 88 -6.50 5.13 -5.26
N SER A 89 -5.59 5.57 -6.14
CA SER A 89 -5.43 6.99 -6.49
C SER A 89 -6.72 7.58 -7.08
N ASP A 90 -7.41 6.85 -7.96
CA ASP A 90 -8.73 7.25 -8.50
C ASP A 90 -9.78 7.41 -7.39
N THR A 91 -9.76 6.52 -6.40
CA THR A 91 -10.70 6.55 -5.26
C THR A 91 -10.49 7.78 -4.39
N ILE A 92 -9.23 8.13 -4.09
CA ILE A 92 -8.90 9.35 -3.33
C ILE A 92 -9.27 10.60 -4.14
N ARG A 93 -8.94 10.62 -5.44
CA ARG A 93 -9.18 11.79 -6.31
C ARG A 93 -10.66 12.09 -6.54
N LYS A 94 -11.47 11.07 -6.81
CA LYS A 94 -12.86 11.24 -7.31
C LYS A 94 -13.93 10.72 -6.34
N GLY A 95 -13.56 9.85 -5.41
CA GLY A 95 -14.53 9.15 -4.57
C GLY A 95 -15.01 9.96 -3.37
N MET A 96 -14.26 10.98 -2.95
CA MET A 96 -14.43 11.61 -1.64
C MET A 96 -15.09 12.99 -1.68
N MET A 97 -14.81 13.78 -2.71
CA MET A 97 -15.34 15.13 -2.87
C MET A 97 -16.05 15.26 -4.22
N SER A 98 -17.12 16.04 -4.27
CA SER A 98 -17.87 16.29 -5.49
C SER A 98 -17.07 17.24 -6.39
N VAL A 99 -16.32 16.66 -7.33
CA VAL A 99 -15.49 17.41 -8.29
C VAL A 99 -16.33 18.41 -9.11
N ASP A 100 -17.62 18.13 -9.27
CA ASP A 100 -18.55 19.01 -9.99
C ASP A 100 -18.76 20.38 -9.34
N LEU A 101 -18.46 20.52 -8.05
CA LEU A 101 -18.54 21.79 -7.33
C LEU A 101 -17.36 22.74 -7.63
N TYR A 102 -16.38 22.26 -8.40
CA TYR A 102 -15.12 22.96 -8.71
C TYR A 102 -14.95 23.21 -10.21
N HIS A 103 -16.07 23.39 -10.93
CA HIS A 103 -16.06 23.78 -12.33
C HIS A 103 -15.52 25.22 -12.50
N GLY A 104 -15.00 25.51 -13.69
CA GLY A 104 -14.41 26.81 -14.03
C GLY A 104 -12.94 26.95 -13.63
N GLU A 105 -12.35 28.08 -14.00
CA GLU A 105 -10.93 28.38 -13.79
C GLU A 105 -10.58 28.52 -12.31
N ALA A 106 -11.41 29.27 -11.57
CA ALA A 106 -11.29 29.46 -10.13
C ALA A 106 -11.35 28.12 -9.35
N GLY A 107 -12.26 27.22 -9.74
CA GLY A 107 -12.41 25.91 -9.12
C GLY A 107 -11.19 25.01 -9.33
N ARG A 108 -10.61 25.02 -10.55
CA ARG A 108 -9.36 24.29 -10.85
C ARG A 108 -8.18 24.78 -10.01
N VAL A 109 -8.01 26.09 -9.90
CA VAL A 109 -6.97 26.70 -9.06
C VAL A 109 -7.14 26.29 -7.60
N LEU A 110 -8.38 26.33 -7.09
CA LEU A 110 -8.70 25.95 -5.71
C LEU A 110 -8.39 24.48 -5.41
N VAL A 111 -8.75 23.56 -6.32
CA VAL A 111 -8.41 22.12 -6.18
C VAL A 111 -6.91 21.92 -6.24
N MET A 112 -6.19 22.61 -7.13
CA MET A 112 -4.74 22.47 -7.25
C MET A 112 -4.04 22.93 -5.96
N ALA A 113 -4.37 24.12 -5.46
CA ALA A 113 -3.83 24.64 -4.21
C ALA A 113 -4.22 23.74 -3.02
N GLY A 114 -5.49 23.35 -2.93
CA GLY A 114 -6.02 22.50 -1.87
C GLY A 114 -5.35 21.14 -1.79
N MET A 115 -5.23 20.43 -2.92
CA MET A 115 -4.53 19.14 -2.96
C MET A 115 -3.05 19.27 -2.65
N THR A 116 -2.42 20.39 -3.03
CA THR A 116 -1.03 20.68 -2.65
C THR A 116 -0.91 20.87 -1.13
N SER A 117 -1.86 21.56 -0.49
CA SER A 117 -1.92 21.66 0.97
C SER A 117 -2.15 20.31 1.65
N VAL A 118 -2.98 19.44 1.08
CA VAL A 118 -3.19 18.07 1.57
C VAL A 118 -1.89 17.25 1.50
N LEU A 119 -1.17 17.31 0.38
CA LEU A 119 0.13 16.65 0.22
C LEU A 119 1.13 17.15 1.25
N LEU A 120 1.23 18.47 1.44
CA LEU A 120 2.13 19.06 2.42
C LEU A 120 1.79 18.59 3.84
N ALA A 121 0.53 18.69 4.26
CA ALA A 121 0.08 18.30 5.60
C ALA A 121 0.32 16.80 5.85
N ALA A 122 -0.06 15.94 4.90
CA ALA A 122 0.15 14.50 5.01
C ALA A 122 1.65 14.14 5.04
N ALA A 123 2.47 14.75 4.18
CA ALA A 123 3.91 14.55 4.17
C ALA A 123 4.56 14.98 5.50
N SER A 124 4.25 16.17 5.99
CA SER A 124 4.77 16.66 7.27
C SER A 124 4.40 15.73 8.42
N TRP A 125 3.14 15.28 8.49
CA TRP A 125 2.71 14.34 9.51
C TRP A 125 3.45 13.00 9.44
N LEU A 126 3.58 12.43 8.24
CA LEU A 126 4.28 11.16 8.03
C LEU A 126 5.76 11.24 8.40
N LEU A 127 6.44 12.33 8.05
CA LEU A 127 7.85 12.53 8.41
C LEU A 127 8.03 12.66 9.93
N VAL A 128 7.12 13.39 10.60
CA VAL A 128 7.12 13.51 12.07
C VAL A 128 6.88 12.14 12.71
N ALA A 129 5.83 11.43 12.29
CA ALA A 129 5.51 10.10 12.82
C ALA A 129 6.66 9.11 12.62
N SER A 130 7.26 9.10 11.43
CA SER A 130 8.40 8.23 11.10
C SER A 130 9.64 8.57 11.93
N LYS A 131 9.90 9.86 12.20
CA LYS A 131 11.00 10.29 13.09
C LYS A 131 10.83 9.75 14.51
N TYR A 132 9.60 9.65 15.01
CA TYR A 132 9.28 9.10 16.32
C TYR A 132 9.04 7.59 16.32
N GLY A 133 9.20 6.91 15.17
CA GLY A 133 8.96 5.47 15.04
C GLY A 133 7.50 5.06 15.24
N LEU A 134 6.56 5.98 15.00
CA LEU A 134 5.13 5.73 15.15
C LEU A 134 4.58 5.11 13.85
N PRO A 135 4.08 3.86 13.88
CA PRO A 135 3.40 3.28 12.73
C PRO A 135 2.04 3.98 12.58
N VAL A 136 1.86 4.73 11.49
CA VAL A 136 0.64 5.51 11.25
C VAL A 136 0.09 5.22 9.86
N SER A 137 -1.24 5.33 9.73
CA SER A 137 -1.90 5.11 8.44
C SER A 137 -1.71 6.29 7.49
N THR A 138 -0.93 6.06 6.43
CA THR A 138 -0.77 6.98 5.29
C THR A 138 -2.11 7.28 4.62
N THR A 139 -2.96 6.26 4.48
CA THR A 139 -4.29 6.38 3.88
C THR A 139 -5.22 7.24 4.72
N HIS A 140 -5.24 7.09 6.04
CA HIS A 140 -6.07 7.95 6.91
C HIS A 140 -5.63 9.40 6.83
N SER A 141 -4.32 9.64 6.76
CA SER A 141 -3.74 10.98 6.64
C SER A 141 -4.18 11.67 5.34
N ALA A 142 -4.12 10.96 4.21
CA ALA A 142 -4.56 11.48 2.91
C ALA A 142 -6.08 11.70 2.86
N VAL A 143 -6.88 10.70 3.28
CA VAL A 143 -8.35 10.76 3.33
C VAL A 143 -8.82 11.93 4.21
N GLY A 144 -8.25 12.06 5.42
CA GLY A 144 -8.58 13.13 6.35
C GLY A 144 -8.25 14.51 5.77
N GLY A 145 -7.09 14.65 5.11
CA GLY A 145 -6.71 15.89 4.44
C GLY A 145 -7.68 16.28 3.32
N VAL A 146 -8.08 15.34 2.45
CA VAL A 146 -9.05 15.59 1.38
C VAL A 146 -10.42 16.02 1.94
N ILE A 147 -10.90 15.35 2.99
CA ILE A 147 -12.15 15.72 3.67
C ILE A 147 -12.04 17.13 4.26
N ALA A 148 -10.95 17.42 4.97
CA ALA A 148 -10.71 18.73 5.57
C ALA A 148 -10.70 19.83 4.50
N PHE A 149 -10.01 19.62 3.38
CA PHE A 149 -10.01 20.55 2.26
C PHE A 149 -11.42 20.76 1.67
N ALA A 150 -12.16 19.68 1.41
CA ALA A 150 -13.49 19.76 0.83
C ALA A 150 -14.48 20.53 1.73
N VAL A 151 -14.44 20.24 3.04
CA VAL A 151 -15.27 20.94 4.04
C VAL A 151 -14.86 22.41 4.16
N ALA A 152 -13.56 22.71 4.21
CA ALA A 152 -13.05 24.08 4.34
C ALA A 152 -13.36 24.94 3.10
N SER A 153 -13.35 24.35 1.90
CA SER A 153 -13.52 25.09 0.64
C SER A 153 -14.97 25.22 0.19
N LYS A 154 -15.80 24.18 0.35
CA LYS A 154 -17.19 24.13 -0.17
C LYS A 154 -18.22 23.65 0.86
N GLY A 155 -17.84 23.51 2.13
CA GLY A 155 -18.74 23.15 3.23
C GLY A 155 -19.01 21.64 3.36
N TYR A 156 -19.76 21.25 4.39
CA TYR A 156 -20.00 19.84 4.74
C TYR A 156 -20.63 19.01 3.61
N ASN A 157 -21.50 19.63 2.81
CA ASN A 157 -22.22 18.97 1.72
C ASN A 157 -21.36 18.70 0.47
N SER A 158 -20.12 19.20 0.43
CA SER A 158 -19.20 18.94 -0.69
C SER A 158 -18.59 17.53 -0.64
N VAL A 159 -18.65 16.88 0.52
CA VAL A 159 -18.10 15.54 0.79
C VAL A 159 -19.15 14.49 0.48
N ASN A 160 -18.73 13.42 -0.20
CA ASN A 160 -19.57 12.25 -0.40
C ASN A 160 -19.52 11.34 0.84
N TRP A 161 -20.36 11.64 1.83
CA TRP A 161 -20.40 10.89 3.10
C TRP A 161 -20.71 9.41 2.96
N SER A 162 -21.48 9.02 1.93
CA SER A 162 -21.75 7.61 1.65
C SER A 162 -20.48 6.86 1.25
N LYS A 163 -19.65 7.46 0.40
CA LYS A 163 -18.35 6.90 0.01
C LYS A 163 -17.34 6.91 1.14
N VAL A 164 -17.31 8.00 1.93
CA VAL A 164 -16.47 8.08 3.13
C VAL A 164 -16.85 6.97 4.12
N LEU A 165 -18.14 6.74 4.37
CA LEU A 165 -18.59 5.67 5.26
C LEU A 165 -18.16 4.28 4.77
N PHE A 166 -18.19 4.04 3.45
CA PHE A 166 -17.68 2.80 2.87
C PHE A 166 -16.17 2.63 3.10
N ILE A 167 -15.39 3.71 2.92
CA ILE A 167 -13.94 3.72 3.21
C ILE A 167 -13.70 3.43 4.69
N VAL A 168 -14.38 4.13 5.61
CA VAL A 168 -14.24 3.93 7.05
C VAL A 168 -14.62 2.50 7.45
N SER A 169 -15.69 1.96 6.88
CA SER A 169 -16.09 0.56 7.13
C SER A 169 -15.00 -0.42 6.71
N SER A 170 -14.31 -0.15 5.59
CA SER A 170 -13.21 -0.99 5.13
C SER A 170 -12.02 -1.03 6.09
N TRP A 171 -11.80 0.01 6.89
CA TRP A 171 -10.71 0.07 7.88
C TRP A 171 -10.90 -0.90 9.04
N PHE A 172 -12.14 -1.28 9.34
CA PHE A 172 -12.46 -2.29 10.35
C PHE A 172 -12.55 -3.69 9.75
N VAL A 173 -13.19 -3.80 8.57
CA VAL A 173 -13.38 -5.09 7.92
C VAL A 173 -12.05 -5.69 7.47
N SER A 174 -11.12 -4.90 6.94
CA SER A 174 -9.86 -5.41 6.38
C SER A 174 -8.97 -6.09 7.42
N PRO A 175 -8.71 -5.50 8.62
CA PRO A 175 -7.95 -6.18 9.68
C PRO A 175 -8.63 -7.45 10.22
N ILE A 176 -9.97 -7.46 10.31
CA ILE A 176 -10.70 -8.66 10.76
C ILE A 176 -10.53 -9.78 9.74
N MET A 177 -10.73 -9.48 8.46
CA MET A 177 -10.58 -10.46 7.38
C MET A 177 -9.13 -10.95 7.27
N SER A 178 -8.13 -10.07 7.40
CA SER A 178 -6.72 -10.48 7.40
C SER A 178 -6.38 -11.36 8.61
N GLY A 179 -6.93 -11.06 9.79
CA GLY A 179 -6.80 -11.88 10.99
C GLY A 179 -7.37 -13.29 10.81
N VAL A 180 -8.54 -13.42 10.19
CA VAL A 180 -9.16 -14.73 9.88
C VAL A 180 -8.29 -15.53 8.92
N VAL A 181 -7.82 -14.92 7.81
CA VAL A 181 -6.95 -15.60 6.84
C VAL A 181 -5.62 -16.00 7.47
N ALA A 182 -5.02 -15.14 8.30
CA ALA A 182 -3.80 -15.42 9.04
C ALA A 182 -3.99 -16.59 10.00
N PHE A 183 -5.09 -16.61 10.77
CA PHE A 183 -5.42 -17.69 11.70
C PHE A 183 -5.55 -19.05 10.98
N ILE A 184 -6.27 -19.09 9.86
CA ILE A 184 -6.45 -20.30 9.05
C ILE A 184 -5.09 -20.77 8.51
N THR A 185 -4.33 -19.88 7.87
CA THR A 185 -3.04 -20.20 7.25
C THR A 185 -2.02 -20.67 8.28
N TYR A 186 -1.97 -20.02 9.46
CA TYR A 186 -1.12 -20.42 10.57
C TYR A 186 -1.54 -21.79 11.12
N THR A 187 -2.84 -22.03 11.33
CA THR A 187 -3.34 -23.30 11.86
C THR A 187 -3.02 -24.47 10.93
N ILE A 188 -3.19 -24.28 9.62
CA ILE A 188 -2.84 -25.29 8.61
C ILE A 188 -1.34 -25.54 8.63
N THR A 189 -0.51 -24.50 8.57
CA THR A 189 0.96 -24.63 8.61
C THR A 189 1.42 -25.33 9.88
N LYS A 190 0.89 -24.93 11.04
CA LYS A 190 1.24 -25.52 12.33
C LYS A 190 0.90 -27.00 12.40
N ARG A 191 -0.32 -27.38 12.03
CA ARG A 191 -0.79 -28.78 12.16
C ARG A 191 -0.25 -29.71 11.08
N CYS A 192 -0.18 -29.23 9.83
CA CYS A 192 0.18 -30.08 8.69
C CYS A 192 1.68 -30.11 8.39
N VAL A 193 2.45 -29.11 8.87
CA VAL A 193 3.88 -29.00 8.60
C VAL A 193 4.69 -29.06 9.89
N LEU A 194 4.51 -28.09 10.80
CA LEU A 194 5.42 -27.92 11.94
C LEU A 194 5.31 -29.02 13.01
N MET A 195 4.10 -29.54 13.26
CA MET A 195 3.84 -30.57 14.27
C MET A 195 4.00 -32.01 13.73
N HIS A 196 4.35 -32.17 12.46
CA HIS A 196 4.54 -33.48 11.85
C HIS A 196 5.94 -34.01 12.16
N GLU A 197 6.09 -35.32 12.39
CA GLU A 197 7.38 -35.96 12.71
C GLU A 197 8.44 -35.65 11.64
N ASP A 198 8.09 -35.82 10.37
CA ASP A 198 8.89 -35.37 9.23
C ASP A 198 8.46 -33.96 8.75
N SER A 199 8.73 -32.95 9.58
CA SER A 199 8.38 -31.56 9.31
C SER A 199 9.14 -30.98 8.11
N LEU A 200 10.38 -31.43 7.89
CA LEU A 200 11.24 -30.94 6.81
C LEU A 200 10.73 -31.38 5.43
N SER A 201 10.34 -32.65 5.26
CA SER A 201 9.75 -33.11 4.00
C SER A 201 8.40 -32.45 3.71
N ARG A 202 7.58 -32.22 4.75
CA ARG A 202 6.33 -31.46 4.60
C ARG A 202 6.59 -30.01 4.20
N ALA A 203 7.61 -29.37 4.75
CA ALA A 203 7.98 -28.00 4.42
C ALA A 203 8.43 -27.88 2.94
N LYS A 204 9.17 -28.87 2.43
CA LYS A 204 9.59 -28.94 1.01
C LYS A 204 8.39 -28.88 0.05
N VAL A 205 7.25 -29.47 0.41
CA VAL A 205 6.02 -29.46 -0.40
C VAL A 205 5.12 -28.25 -0.09
N ALA A 206 5.02 -27.85 1.17
CA ALA A 206 4.10 -26.80 1.60
C ALA A 206 4.51 -25.41 1.09
N LEU A 207 5.81 -25.10 1.07
CA LEU A 207 6.29 -23.78 0.65
C LEU A 207 5.92 -23.44 -0.82
N PRO A 208 6.16 -24.31 -1.81
CA PRO A 208 5.72 -24.07 -3.20
C PRO A 208 4.22 -23.82 -3.34
N VAL A 209 3.41 -24.54 -2.56
CA VAL A 209 1.95 -24.36 -2.56
C VAL A 209 1.57 -22.99 -2.00
N MET A 210 2.21 -22.55 -0.91
CA MET A 210 1.97 -21.20 -0.37
C MET A 210 2.40 -20.10 -1.35
N VAL A 211 3.56 -20.26 -1.99
CA VAL A 211 4.04 -19.33 -3.03
C VAL A 211 3.07 -19.28 -4.21
N PHE A 212 2.56 -20.45 -4.64
CA PHE A 212 1.57 -20.54 -5.70
C PHE A 212 0.28 -19.76 -5.35
N ILE A 213 -0.30 -19.98 -4.17
CA ILE A 213 -1.55 -19.32 -3.75
C ILE A 213 -1.36 -17.80 -3.65
N MET A 214 -0.24 -17.35 -3.09
CA MET A 214 0.11 -15.94 -2.99
C MET A 214 0.28 -15.32 -4.38
N ALA A 215 1.08 -15.94 -5.24
CA ALA A 215 1.33 -15.48 -6.61
C ALA A 215 0.04 -15.43 -7.43
N LEU A 216 -0.86 -16.38 -7.24
CA LEU A 216 -2.15 -16.44 -7.95
C LEU A 216 -3.02 -15.26 -7.57
N THR A 217 -3.11 -14.97 -6.28
CA THR A 217 -3.90 -13.85 -5.77
C THR A 217 -3.37 -12.51 -6.29
N VAL A 218 -2.06 -12.29 -6.20
CA VAL A 218 -1.42 -11.04 -6.67
C VAL A 218 -1.53 -10.90 -8.19
N SER A 219 -1.29 -11.98 -8.95
CA SER A 219 -1.34 -11.95 -10.42
C SER A 219 -2.76 -11.72 -10.93
N LEU A 220 -3.76 -12.41 -10.36
CA LEU A 220 -5.17 -12.19 -10.71
C LEU A 220 -5.57 -10.74 -10.41
N PHE A 221 -5.24 -10.22 -9.24
CA PHE A 221 -5.58 -8.84 -8.88
C PHE A 221 -4.88 -7.83 -9.80
N THR A 222 -3.63 -8.08 -10.16
CA THR A 222 -2.87 -7.24 -11.10
C THR A 222 -3.45 -7.26 -12.51
N ILE A 223 -3.97 -8.38 -12.98
CA ILE A 223 -4.57 -8.42 -14.32
C ILE A 223 -5.97 -7.79 -14.32
N TYR A 224 -6.81 -8.06 -13.31
CA TYR A 224 -8.19 -7.56 -13.27
C TYR A 224 -8.32 -6.10 -12.79
N LYS A 225 -7.43 -5.66 -11.91
CA LYS A 225 -7.48 -4.34 -11.26
C LYS A 225 -6.18 -3.57 -11.43
N GLY A 226 -5.18 -4.12 -12.09
CA GLY A 226 -3.93 -3.41 -12.31
C GLY A 226 -3.93 -2.54 -13.56
N ALA A 227 -3.07 -1.51 -13.51
CA ALA A 227 -2.57 -0.68 -14.59
C ALA A 227 -3.53 -0.50 -15.77
N LYS A 228 -4.65 0.20 -15.55
CA LYS A 228 -5.53 0.71 -16.62
C LYS A 228 -4.76 1.45 -17.72
N GLY A 229 -3.62 2.07 -17.37
CA GLY A 229 -2.73 2.76 -18.31
C GLY A 229 -1.98 1.82 -19.28
N ILE A 230 -1.83 0.54 -18.94
CA ILE A 230 -1.19 -0.48 -19.78
C ILE A 230 -2.25 -1.34 -20.51
N GLY A 231 -3.53 -1.18 -20.17
CA GLY A 231 -4.64 -1.85 -20.86
C GLY A 231 -4.88 -3.30 -20.45
N LEU A 232 -4.38 -3.73 -19.28
CA LEU A 232 -4.59 -5.09 -18.76
C LEU A 232 -6.06 -5.38 -18.45
N ASP A 233 -6.86 -4.35 -18.19
CA ASP A 233 -8.29 -4.42 -17.91
C ASP A 233 -9.12 -4.89 -19.12
N LYS A 234 -8.53 -4.88 -20.32
CA LYS A 234 -9.19 -5.30 -21.57
C LYS A 234 -8.95 -6.77 -21.92
N ILE A 235 -8.16 -7.48 -21.13
CA ILE A 235 -7.82 -8.89 -21.39
C ILE A 235 -9.06 -9.78 -21.13
N PRO A 236 -9.39 -10.73 -22.01
CA PRO A 236 -10.50 -11.66 -21.78
C PRO A 236 -10.35 -12.42 -20.45
N PRO A 237 -11.44 -12.63 -19.68
CA PRO A 237 -11.38 -13.27 -18.36
C PRO A 237 -10.67 -14.63 -18.33
N LEU A 238 -10.86 -15.43 -19.37
CA LEU A 238 -10.21 -16.74 -19.49
C LEU A 238 -8.68 -16.60 -19.62
N VAL A 239 -8.22 -15.66 -20.45
CA VAL A 239 -6.78 -15.39 -20.66
C VAL A 239 -6.15 -14.85 -19.38
N ALA A 240 -6.87 -13.99 -18.64
CA ALA A 240 -6.43 -13.49 -17.35
C ALA A 240 -6.24 -14.60 -16.31
N ILE A 241 -7.19 -15.53 -16.23
CA ILE A 241 -7.11 -16.66 -15.28
C ILE A 241 -5.97 -17.60 -15.67
N LEU A 242 -5.85 -17.96 -16.95
CA LEU A 242 -4.81 -18.88 -17.42
C LEU A 242 -3.41 -18.28 -17.27
N SER A 243 -3.23 -16.99 -17.59
CA SER A 243 -1.95 -16.31 -17.40
C SER A 243 -1.57 -16.17 -15.92
N ALA A 244 -2.52 -15.80 -15.04
CA ALA A 244 -2.27 -15.77 -13.61
C ALA A 244 -1.90 -17.15 -13.06
N PHE A 245 -2.61 -18.20 -13.47
CA PHE A 245 -2.29 -19.57 -13.10
C PHE A 245 -0.89 -19.97 -13.61
N GLY A 246 -0.56 -19.65 -14.86
CA GLY A 246 0.76 -19.92 -15.46
C GLY A 246 1.90 -19.26 -14.71
N ILE A 247 1.77 -17.96 -14.39
CA ILE A 247 2.75 -17.21 -13.58
C ILE A 247 2.92 -17.86 -12.21
N SER A 248 1.80 -18.23 -11.58
CA SER A 248 1.80 -18.80 -10.23
C SER A 248 2.42 -20.19 -10.20
N ALA A 249 2.09 -21.03 -11.18
CA ALA A 249 2.66 -22.35 -11.35
C ALA A 249 4.17 -22.27 -11.59
N LEU A 250 4.62 -21.32 -12.42
CA LEU A 250 6.04 -21.08 -12.66
C LEU A 250 6.77 -20.65 -11.37
N LEU A 251 6.24 -19.68 -10.63
CA LEU A 251 6.84 -19.22 -9.38
C LEU A 251 6.87 -20.32 -8.31
N GLY A 252 5.78 -21.09 -8.18
CA GLY A 252 5.74 -22.27 -7.32
C GLY A 252 6.80 -23.30 -7.72
N ALA A 253 6.89 -23.63 -9.01
CA ALA A 253 7.88 -24.57 -9.53
C ALA A 253 9.33 -24.11 -9.31
N ILE A 254 9.61 -22.81 -9.43
CA ILE A 254 10.93 -22.23 -9.15
C ILE A 254 11.25 -22.26 -7.64
N SER A 255 10.25 -22.08 -6.78
CA SER A 255 10.47 -22.08 -5.33
C SER A 255 10.85 -23.45 -4.78
N TYR A 256 10.42 -24.55 -5.42
CA TYR A 256 10.73 -25.92 -4.99
C TYR A 256 12.23 -26.26 -5.00
N PRO A 257 13.00 -26.08 -6.09
CA PRO A 257 14.44 -26.35 -6.07
C PRO A 257 15.21 -25.42 -5.15
N LEU A 258 14.76 -24.18 -4.93
CA LEU A 258 15.35 -23.27 -3.95
C LEU A 258 15.17 -23.80 -2.53
N MET A 259 13.97 -24.29 -2.20
CA MET A 259 13.68 -24.93 -0.92
C MET A 259 14.50 -26.21 -0.72
N LEU A 260 14.66 -27.04 -1.75
CA LEU A 260 15.50 -28.24 -1.67
C LEU A 260 16.98 -27.91 -1.46
N ARG A 261 17.48 -26.80 -2.02
CA ARG A 261 18.86 -26.34 -1.75
C ARG A 261 19.00 -25.89 -0.31
N HIS A 262 18.04 -25.14 0.21
CA HIS A 262 18.08 -24.64 1.58
C HIS A 262 17.91 -25.78 2.61
N ALA A 263 16.98 -26.70 2.39
CA ALA A 263 16.80 -27.87 3.25
C ALA A 263 18.09 -28.71 3.34
N ARG A 264 18.77 -28.95 2.21
CA ARG A 264 20.07 -29.65 2.21
C ARG A 264 21.14 -28.92 2.99
N SER A 265 21.18 -27.57 2.94
CA SER A 265 22.14 -26.82 3.75
C SER A 265 21.85 -26.93 5.26
N LEU A 266 20.59 -27.05 5.66
CA LEU A 266 20.20 -27.24 7.05
C LEU A 266 20.53 -28.66 7.52
N GLU A 267 20.25 -29.67 6.69
CA GLU A 267 20.62 -31.07 6.95
C GLU A 267 22.16 -31.19 7.13
N ALA A 268 22.95 -30.58 6.24
CA ALA A 268 24.42 -30.57 6.35
C ALA A 268 24.93 -29.86 7.61
N GLN A 269 24.32 -28.75 8.02
CA GLN A 269 24.68 -28.05 9.26
C GLN A 269 24.37 -28.88 10.51
N ALA A 270 23.23 -29.58 10.52
CA ALA A 270 22.85 -30.45 11.62
C ALA A 270 23.79 -31.67 11.73
N GLU A 271 24.23 -32.22 10.61
CA GLU A 271 25.24 -33.29 10.57
C GLU A 271 26.62 -32.83 11.07
N GLU A 272 27.02 -31.59 10.75
CA GLU A 272 28.30 -31.01 11.22
C GLU A 272 28.29 -30.73 12.74
N GLU A 273 27.15 -30.28 13.29
CA GLU A 273 26.97 -30.08 14.74
C GLU A 273 26.87 -31.39 15.54
N THR A 274 26.44 -32.49 14.90
CA THR A 274 26.31 -33.82 15.53
C THR A 274 27.48 -34.77 15.24
N GLY A 275 28.42 -34.36 14.38
CA GLY A 275 29.66 -35.09 14.06
C GLY A 275 30.65 -35.21 15.22
N PRO A 276 31.75 -35.97 15.07
CA PRO A 276 32.53 -36.59 16.15
C PRO A 276 33.44 -35.62 16.96
N ALA A 277 32.89 -34.55 17.50
CA ALA A 277 33.52 -33.73 18.53
C ALA A 277 33.20 -34.22 19.97
N ASN A 278 32.24 -35.13 20.13
CA ASN A 278 31.82 -35.69 21.42
C ASN A 278 32.48 -37.03 21.80
N GLU A 279 33.35 -37.59 20.95
CA GLU A 279 34.06 -38.86 21.24
C GLU A 279 35.55 -38.67 21.62
N ALA A 280 36.05 -37.44 21.67
CA ALA A 280 37.46 -37.14 21.98
C ALA A 280 37.68 -36.62 23.42
N GLY A 281 36.71 -36.81 24.31
CA GLY A 281 36.71 -36.28 25.66
C GLY A 281 36.12 -37.23 26.71
N GLU A 282 36.58 -38.48 26.72
CA GLU A 282 36.57 -39.35 27.91
C GLU A 282 38.00 -39.77 28.26
#